data_AF-A0A1Q3WW32-F1
#
_entry.id   AF-A0A1Q3WW32-F1
#
_cell.length_a   1.000
_cell.length_b   1.000
_cell.length_c   1.000
_cell.angle_alpha   90.00
_cell.angle_beta   90.00
_cell.angle_gamma   90.00
#
_symmetry.space_group_name_H-M   'P 1'
#
loop_
_entity.id
_entity.type
_entity.pdbx_description
1 polymer ?
#
loop_
_entity_poly.entity_id
_entity_poly.type
_entity_poly.pdbx_seq_one_letter_code
_entity_poly.pdbx_strand_id
1 'polypeptide(L)'
;MITVPEENDPYLLKLLKLVKATHEPLIVEIKPEPGAKVIDCFSVVKKKVEEAGGKCICGWQVWKADYLIEAEAHAVWETPEEELIDLTPKGLQVPVTSILFVEDERMNYQGKQIDSVRMNIANNKLADDLITVCKKIFQFGNEGDRANYHDLSQIMNPEQLHHLKYLHGLKGLINMMLQNDGSKRSQCPCGSGMIYKDCHGKNLLSIINRMK
;
A
#
# COMPACT_ATOMS: atom_id res chain seq x y z
N MET A 1 13.24 -2.75 7.10
CA MET A 1 13.35 -1.53 6.23
C MET A 1 12.45 -1.70 5.02
N ILE A 2 11.98 -0.65 4.34
CA ILE A 2 11.26 -0.78 3.05
C ILE A 2 12.24 -0.50 1.91
N THR A 3 12.30 -1.38 0.91
CA THR A 3 13.17 -1.29 -0.26
C THR A 3 12.41 -1.66 -1.54
N VAL A 4 13.02 -1.40 -2.68
CA VAL A 4 12.61 -1.97 -3.97
C VAL A 4 13.21 -3.40 -4.06
N PRO A 5 12.43 -4.44 -4.40
CA PRO A 5 12.99 -5.78 -4.56
C PRO A 5 13.83 -5.88 -5.83
N GLU A 6 14.79 -6.82 -5.83
CA GLU A 6 15.53 -7.21 -7.03
C GLU A 6 14.62 -7.98 -8.01
N GLU A 7 14.88 -7.91 -9.32
CA GLU A 7 14.09 -8.58 -10.36
C GLU A 7 14.05 -10.11 -10.21
N ASN A 8 15.10 -10.70 -9.64
CA ASN A 8 15.21 -12.15 -9.40
C ASN A 8 14.67 -12.58 -8.01
N ASP A 9 14.04 -11.68 -7.26
CA ASP A 9 13.54 -11.99 -5.93
C ASP A 9 12.46 -13.10 -5.98
N PRO A 10 12.60 -14.20 -5.23
CA PRO A 10 11.65 -15.31 -5.27
C PRO A 10 10.24 -14.92 -4.78
N TYR A 11 10.12 -13.90 -3.92
CA TYR A 11 8.84 -13.38 -3.47
C TYR A 11 8.18 -12.46 -4.49
N LEU A 12 8.96 -11.75 -5.31
CA LEU A 12 8.45 -10.99 -6.45
C LEU A 12 7.75 -11.94 -7.41
N LEU A 13 8.37 -13.04 -7.83
CA LEU A 13 7.76 -14.02 -8.75
C LEU A 13 6.43 -14.58 -8.23
N LYS A 14 6.31 -14.78 -6.91
CA LYS A 14 5.05 -15.21 -6.28
C LYS A 14 4.02 -14.09 -6.27
N LEU A 15 4.44 -12.85 -6.00
CA LEU A 15 3.57 -11.68 -6.02
C LEU A 15 3.02 -11.40 -7.43
N LEU A 16 3.85 -11.51 -8.47
CA LEU A 16 3.44 -11.39 -9.88
C LEU A 16 2.34 -12.39 -10.24
N LYS A 17 2.46 -13.64 -9.76
CA LYS A 17 1.41 -14.65 -9.91
C LYS A 17 0.12 -14.28 -9.17
N LEU A 18 0.22 -13.69 -7.97
CA LEU A 18 -0.94 -13.26 -7.19
C LEU A 18 -1.71 -12.11 -7.85
N VAL A 19 -1.00 -11.12 -8.41
CA VAL A 19 -1.62 -10.03 -9.18
C VAL A 19 -1.96 -10.42 -10.62
N LYS A 20 -1.65 -11.66 -11.02
CA LYS A 20 -1.85 -12.19 -12.38
C LYS A 20 -1.23 -11.25 -13.42
N ALA A 21 0.02 -10.83 -13.18
CA ALA A 21 0.76 -9.94 -14.06
C ALA A 21 0.81 -10.50 -15.48
N THR A 22 0.61 -9.63 -16.47
CA THR A 22 0.71 -9.95 -17.90
C THR A 22 1.95 -9.34 -18.54
N HIS A 23 2.59 -8.39 -17.85
CA HIS A 23 3.83 -7.74 -18.24
C HIS A 23 4.97 -8.13 -17.30
N GLU A 24 6.18 -8.10 -17.83
CA GLU A 24 7.39 -8.25 -17.01
C GLU A 24 7.62 -7.00 -16.16
N PRO A 25 8.24 -7.13 -14.99
CA PRO A 25 8.66 -5.98 -14.19
C PRO A 25 9.71 -5.12 -14.93
N LEU A 26 9.59 -3.80 -14.78
CA LEU A 26 10.51 -2.82 -15.34
C LEU A 26 11.05 -1.92 -14.24
N ILE A 27 12.31 -1.54 -14.36
CA ILE A 27 12.88 -0.47 -13.52
C ILE A 27 12.50 0.87 -14.13
N VAL A 28 11.76 1.67 -13.37
CA VAL A 28 11.30 3.01 -13.79
C VAL A 28 11.99 4.07 -12.93
N GLU A 29 12.60 5.06 -13.57
CA GLU A 29 13.28 6.16 -12.89
C GLU A 29 12.26 7.08 -12.21
N ILE A 30 12.60 7.54 -11.00
CA ILE A 30 11.79 8.50 -10.25
C ILE A 30 12.29 9.92 -10.57
N LYS A 31 11.45 10.71 -11.22
CA LYS A 31 11.66 12.14 -11.48
C LYS A 31 10.46 12.91 -10.94
N PRO A 32 10.46 13.26 -9.63
CA PRO A 32 9.29 13.85 -9.01
C PRO A 32 8.90 15.17 -9.71
N GLU A 33 7.64 15.31 -10.08
CA GLU A 33 7.13 16.54 -10.67
C GLU A 33 7.11 17.65 -9.60
N PRO A 34 7.57 18.87 -9.89
CA PRO A 34 7.53 19.97 -8.94
C PRO A 34 6.11 20.20 -8.38
N GLY A 35 5.99 20.18 -7.05
CA GLY A 35 4.72 20.37 -6.35
C GLY A 35 3.82 19.13 -6.29
N ALA A 36 4.25 17.99 -6.83
CA ALA A 36 3.56 16.72 -6.66
C ALA A 36 3.50 16.31 -5.17
N LYS A 37 2.36 15.77 -4.75
CA LYS A 37 2.18 15.23 -3.40
C LYS A 37 2.61 13.77 -3.37
N VAL A 38 3.08 13.32 -2.21
CA VAL A 38 3.35 11.90 -1.95
C VAL A 38 2.02 11.13 -2.08
N ILE A 39 2.07 9.93 -2.69
CA ILE A 39 0.92 9.01 -2.82
C ILE A 39 -0.20 9.57 -3.74
N ASP A 40 0.07 10.56 -4.58
CA ASP A 40 -0.91 11.18 -5.50
C ASP A 40 -0.58 10.87 -6.98
N CYS A 41 -0.15 9.62 -7.25
CA CYS A 41 0.41 9.21 -8.55
C CYS A 41 -0.56 9.37 -9.72
N PHE A 42 -1.82 8.95 -9.54
CA PHE A 42 -2.82 9.06 -10.60
C PHE A 42 -3.11 10.52 -10.98
N SER A 43 -3.18 11.43 -10.00
CA SER A 43 -3.48 12.84 -10.26
C SER A 43 -2.31 13.55 -10.93
N VAL A 44 -1.07 13.33 -10.46
CA VAL A 44 0.11 13.98 -11.04
C VAL A 44 0.36 13.52 -12.47
N VAL A 45 0.21 12.21 -12.75
CA VAL A 45 0.38 11.69 -14.11
C VAL A 45 -0.73 12.19 -15.04
N LYS A 46 -1.99 12.19 -14.59
CA LYS A 46 -3.09 12.75 -15.38
C LYS A 46 -2.81 14.20 -15.78
N LYS A 47 -2.42 15.03 -14.81
CA LYS A 47 -2.05 16.43 -15.07
C LYS A 47 -0.88 16.53 -16.05
N LYS A 48 0.15 15.68 -15.90
CA LYS A 48 1.29 15.68 -16.82
C LYS A 48 0.89 15.36 -18.25
N VAL A 49 0.00 14.39 -18.44
CA VAL A 49 -0.52 14.02 -19.77
C VAL A 49 -1.30 15.19 -20.40
N GLU A 50 -2.09 15.91 -19.60
CA GLU A 50 -2.81 17.11 -20.07
C GLU A 50 -1.87 18.26 -20.48
N GLU A 51 -0.75 18.43 -19.77
CA GLU A 51 0.20 19.53 -20.00
C GLU A 51 1.25 19.25 -21.07
N ALA A 52 1.74 18.01 -21.17
CA ALA A 52 2.90 17.62 -21.98
C ALA A 52 2.63 16.48 -22.97
N GLY A 53 1.41 15.96 -23.04
CA GLY A 53 1.06 14.79 -23.85
C GLY A 53 1.59 13.47 -23.28
N GLY A 54 1.68 12.44 -24.12
CA GLY A 54 2.06 11.08 -23.68
C GLY A 54 0.87 10.28 -23.13
N LYS A 55 1.14 9.29 -22.27
CA LYS A 55 0.11 8.38 -21.74
C LYS A 55 0.25 8.17 -20.23
N CYS A 56 -0.87 7.84 -19.59
CA CYS A 56 -0.92 7.38 -18.20
C CYS A 56 -0.91 5.86 -18.22
N ILE A 57 0.17 5.25 -17.73
CA ILE A 57 0.31 3.79 -17.65
C ILE A 57 0.04 3.36 -16.21
N CYS A 58 -0.95 2.49 -16.04
CA CYS A 58 -1.38 2.00 -14.72
C CYS A 58 -0.84 0.60 -14.46
N GLY A 59 -0.52 0.30 -13.21
CA GLY A 59 0.05 -0.97 -12.83
C GLY A 59 0.39 -1.03 -11.35
N TRP A 60 1.38 -1.85 -11.02
CA TRP A 60 1.81 -2.11 -9.66
C TRP A 60 3.24 -1.62 -9.47
N GLN A 61 3.47 -0.73 -8.51
CA GLN A 61 4.82 -0.55 -7.96
C GLN A 61 5.04 -1.58 -6.85
N VAL A 62 6.24 -2.13 -6.76
CA VAL A 62 6.54 -3.20 -5.80
C VAL A 62 7.46 -2.71 -4.68
N TRP A 63 7.03 -2.95 -3.44
CA TRP A 63 7.79 -2.70 -2.22
C TRP A 63 8.08 -3.99 -1.48
N LYS A 64 9.25 -4.05 -0.84
CA LYS A 64 9.65 -5.17 0.02
C LYS A 64 10.07 -4.66 1.38
N ALA A 65 9.61 -5.34 2.42
CA ALA A 65 10.11 -5.25 3.77
C ALA A 65 10.55 -6.63 4.26
N ASP A 66 11.15 -6.71 5.44
CA ASP A 66 11.64 -7.98 6.00
C ASP A 66 10.50 -9.00 6.23
N TYR A 67 9.26 -8.53 6.39
CA TYR A 67 8.09 -9.33 6.74
C TYR A 67 7.00 -9.41 5.66
N LEU A 68 7.01 -8.53 4.65
CA LEU A 68 6.05 -8.58 3.56
C LEU A 68 6.64 -8.10 2.23
N ILE A 69 5.99 -8.50 1.15
CA ILE A 69 6.11 -7.86 -0.16
C ILE A 69 4.72 -7.32 -0.57
N GLU A 70 4.70 -6.13 -1.18
CA GLU A 70 3.48 -5.39 -1.52
C GLU A 70 3.54 -4.92 -2.97
N ALA A 71 2.46 -5.18 -3.71
CA ALA A 71 2.14 -4.56 -4.99
C ALA A 71 1.12 -3.45 -4.72
N GLU A 72 1.55 -2.20 -4.83
CA GLU A 72 0.73 -1.01 -4.63
C GLU A 72 0.27 -0.47 -5.98
N ALA A 73 -1.03 -0.20 -6.10
CA ALA A 73 -1.58 0.37 -7.33
C ALA A 73 -0.96 1.73 -7.61
N HIS A 74 -0.45 1.90 -8.83
CA HIS A 74 0.40 3.04 -9.17
C HIS A 74 0.20 3.46 -10.63
N ALA A 75 0.53 4.71 -10.92
CA ALA A 75 0.56 5.27 -12.26
C ALA A 75 1.94 5.88 -12.55
N VAL A 76 2.44 5.64 -13.76
CA VAL A 76 3.64 6.26 -14.32
C VAL A 76 3.29 6.98 -15.62
N TRP A 77 4.08 7.99 -15.98
CA TRP A 77 3.91 8.73 -17.22
C TRP A 77 4.76 8.10 -18.31
N GLU A 78 4.14 7.72 -19.43
CA GLU A 78 4.84 7.43 -20.68
C GLU A 78 4.97 8.73 -21.48
N THR A 79 6.20 9.15 -21.78
CA THR A 79 6.47 10.35 -22.57
C THR A 79 6.02 10.18 -24.03
N PRO A 80 5.89 11.27 -24.81
CA PRO A 80 5.70 11.16 -26.27
C PRO A 80 6.80 10.35 -26.99
N GLU A 81 7.98 10.26 -26.40
CA GLU A 81 9.13 9.47 -26.85
C GLU A 81 9.13 8.03 -26.33
N GLU A 82 8.02 7.57 -25.73
CA GLU A 82 7.83 6.19 -25.23
C GLU A 82 8.72 5.82 -24.03
N GLU A 83 9.17 6.80 -23.23
CA GLU A 83 9.91 6.56 -21.98
C GLU A 83 8.97 6.52 -20.77
N LEU A 84 9.15 5.55 -19.86
CA LEU A 84 8.40 5.50 -18.60
C LEU A 84 9.10 6.28 -17.48
N ILE A 85 8.37 7.18 -16.83
CA ILE A 85 8.86 8.02 -15.74
C ILE A 85 7.86 8.02 -14.58
N ASP A 86 8.36 7.81 -13.37
CA ASP A 86 7.58 7.97 -12.16
C ASP A 86 7.70 9.40 -11.60
N LEU A 87 6.59 10.12 -11.66
CA LEU A 87 6.50 11.52 -11.25
C LEU A 87 6.23 11.70 -9.75
N THR A 88 6.05 10.61 -9.01
CA THR A 88 5.51 10.68 -7.64
C THR A 88 6.63 10.63 -6.60
N PRO A 89 6.76 11.64 -5.72
CA PRO A 89 7.70 11.58 -4.61
C PRO A 89 7.31 10.45 -3.64
N LYS A 90 8.28 9.67 -3.16
CA LYS A 90 8.01 8.45 -2.37
C LYS A 90 7.88 8.66 -0.87
N GLY A 91 8.43 9.75 -0.32
CA GLY A 91 8.34 10.03 1.12
C GLY A 91 8.93 8.94 2.03
N LEU A 92 9.83 8.10 1.51
CA LEU A 92 10.50 7.05 2.27
C LEU A 92 11.64 7.62 3.12
N GLN A 93 11.96 6.94 4.22
CA GLN A 93 13.09 7.32 5.09
C GLN A 93 14.43 7.20 4.36
N VAL A 94 14.56 6.21 3.47
CA VAL A 94 15.71 6.02 2.60
C VAL A 94 15.31 6.45 1.19
N PRO A 95 16.02 7.42 0.57
CA PRO A 95 15.76 7.81 -0.80
C PRO A 95 15.94 6.63 -1.75
N VAL A 96 15.01 6.51 -2.70
CA VAL A 96 15.09 5.58 -3.84
C VAL A 96 15.04 6.41 -5.12
N THR A 97 15.84 6.02 -6.11
CA THR A 97 15.96 6.71 -7.40
C THR A 97 15.14 6.03 -8.50
N SER A 98 14.65 4.83 -8.26
CA SER A 98 13.81 4.07 -9.17
C SER A 98 12.80 3.21 -8.39
N ILE A 99 11.76 2.76 -9.08
CA ILE A 99 10.84 1.73 -8.62
C ILE A 99 10.91 0.49 -9.52
N LEU A 100 10.49 -0.65 -9.00
CA LEU A 100 10.11 -1.79 -9.82
C LEU A 100 8.61 -1.69 -10.11
N PHE A 101 8.26 -1.53 -11.39
CA PHE A 101 6.90 -1.32 -11.88
C PHE A 101 6.45 -2.47 -12.77
N VAL A 102 5.19 -2.86 -12.66
CA VAL A 102 4.58 -3.93 -13.45
C VAL A 102 3.29 -3.40 -14.02
N GLU A 103 3.26 -3.19 -15.33
CA GLU A 103 2.05 -2.70 -16.01
C GLU A 103 0.88 -3.69 -15.90
N ASP A 104 -0.32 -3.15 -15.67
CA ASP A 104 -1.55 -3.91 -15.63
C ASP A 104 -2.64 -3.16 -16.40
N GLU A 105 -2.83 -3.50 -17.68
CA GLU A 105 -3.85 -2.91 -18.56
C GLU A 105 -5.28 -3.06 -18.03
N ARG A 106 -5.51 -4.01 -17.11
CA ARG A 106 -6.83 -4.22 -16.49
C ARG A 106 -7.08 -3.21 -15.37
N MET A 107 -6.03 -2.51 -14.91
CA MET A 107 -6.11 -1.48 -13.89
C MET A 107 -6.70 -0.20 -14.49
N ASN A 108 -8.03 -0.10 -14.45
CA ASN A 108 -8.74 1.11 -14.86
C ASN A 108 -9.01 2.01 -13.65
N TYR A 109 -8.16 3.00 -13.42
CA TYR A 109 -8.34 3.98 -12.35
C TYR A 109 -9.41 5.02 -12.73
N GLN A 110 -10.58 4.92 -12.10
CA GLN A 110 -11.72 5.82 -12.29
C GLN A 110 -11.92 6.77 -11.09
N GLY A 111 -10.84 7.18 -10.42
CA GLY A 111 -10.90 7.98 -9.20
C GLY A 111 -11.24 7.19 -7.94
N LYS A 112 -11.34 5.86 -8.04
CA LYS A 112 -11.58 4.95 -6.91
C LYS A 112 -10.29 4.29 -6.47
N GLN A 113 -10.10 4.18 -5.16
CA GLN A 113 -8.90 3.55 -4.61
C GLN A 113 -8.86 2.07 -4.99
N ILE A 114 -7.66 1.55 -5.19
CA ILE A 114 -7.40 0.14 -5.53
C ILE A 114 -6.56 -0.45 -4.39
N ASP A 115 -7.00 -1.58 -3.80
CA ASP A 115 -6.28 -2.20 -2.69
C ASP A 115 -4.93 -2.73 -3.16
N SER A 116 -3.89 -2.49 -2.36
CA SER A 116 -2.60 -3.13 -2.59
C SER A 116 -2.69 -4.63 -2.29
N VAL A 117 -2.03 -5.43 -3.11
CA VAL A 117 -1.87 -6.86 -2.85
C VAL A 117 -0.63 -7.08 -2.01
N ARG A 118 -0.80 -7.71 -0.84
CA ARG A 118 0.27 -7.92 0.14
C ARG A 118 0.45 -9.41 0.42
N MET A 119 1.69 -9.86 0.51
CA MET A 119 2.04 -11.24 0.84
C MET A 119 3.04 -11.28 2.00
N ASN A 120 2.77 -12.12 3.00
CA ASN A 120 3.70 -12.40 4.10
C ASN A 120 4.88 -13.23 3.58
N ILE A 121 6.11 -12.77 3.87
CA ILE A 121 7.34 -13.43 3.43
C ILE A 121 8.24 -13.91 4.58
N ALA A 122 7.88 -13.62 5.84
CA ALA A 122 8.68 -13.97 7.02
C ALA A 122 8.15 -15.18 7.82
N ASN A 123 7.05 -15.82 7.37
CA ASN A 123 6.33 -16.83 8.15
C ASN A 123 5.94 -16.33 9.57
N ASN A 124 5.78 -15.00 9.72
CA ASN A 124 5.42 -14.38 10.98
C ASN A 124 3.92 -14.11 10.99
N LYS A 125 3.17 -14.76 11.90
CA LYS A 125 1.71 -14.56 12.00
C LYS A 125 1.31 -13.12 12.33
N LEU A 126 2.21 -12.32 12.90
CA LEU A 126 1.95 -10.90 13.11
C LEU A 126 1.87 -10.12 11.78
N ALA A 127 2.60 -10.55 10.74
CA ALA A 127 2.49 -9.98 9.41
C ALA A 127 1.15 -10.35 8.73
N ASP A 128 0.61 -11.55 8.99
CA ASP A 128 -0.74 -11.92 8.54
C ASP A 128 -1.81 -10.97 9.14
N ASP A 129 -1.64 -10.59 10.41
CA ASP A 129 -2.53 -9.63 11.08
C ASP A 129 -2.38 -8.22 10.49
N LEU A 130 -1.16 -7.80 10.14
CA LEU A 130 -0.93 -6.52 9.43
C LEU A 130 -1.69 -6.49 8.10
N ILE A 131 -1.55 -7.53 7.28
CA ILE A 131 -2.22 -7.65 5.98
C ILE A 131 -3.75 -7.60 6.17
N THR A 132 -4.24 -8.31 7.17
CA THR A 132 -5.67 -8.32 7.54
C THR A 132 -6.18 -6.93 7.89
N VAL A 133 -5.44 -6.18 8.72
CA VAL A 133 -5.80 -4.81 9.12
C VAL A 133 -5.73 -3.86 7.93
N CYS A 134 -4.70 -3.94 7.09
CA CYS A 134 -4.61 -3.12 5.87
C CYS A 134 -5.80 -3.36 4.94
N LYS A 135 -6.17 -4.63 4.70
CA LYS A 135 -7.36 -4.98 3.90
C LYS A 135 -8.64 -4.42 4.52
N LYS A 136 -8.79 -4.48 5.84
CA LYS A 136 -9.97 -3.91 6.50
C LYS A 136 -10.00 -2.38 6.42
N ILE A 137 -8.86 -1.69 6.52
CA ILE A 137 -8.77 -0.24 6.29
C ILE A 137 -9.26 0.10 4.88
N PHE A 138 -8.77 -0.61 3.86
CA PHE A 138 -9.22 -0.43 2.48
C PHE A 138 -10.73 -0.64 2.35
N GLN A 139 -11.24 -1.78 2.81
CA GLN A 139 -12.67 -2.11 2.75
C GLN A 139 -13.53 -1.10 3.48
N PHE A 140 -13.09 -0.66 4.66
CA PHE A 140 -13.80 0.35 5.46
C PHE A 140 -13.80 1.69 4.74
N GLY A 141 -12.67 2.14 4.19
CA GLY A 141 -12.57 3.40 3.45
C GLY A 141 -13.30 3.39 2.10
N ASN A 142 -13.58 2.21 1.54
CA ASN A 142 -14.19 2.06 0.20
C ASN A 142 -15.59 1.43 0.23
N GLU A 143 -16.25 1.42 1.39
CA GLU A 143 -17.64 0.93 1.48
C GLU A 143 -18.63 1.99 0.97
N GLY A 144 -19.52 1.59 0.06
CA GLY A 144 -20.54 2.48 -0.50
C GLY A 144 -19.93 3.72 -1.16
N ASP A 145 -20.49 4.89 -0.86
CA ASP A 145 -20.06 6.16 -1.46
C ASP A 145 -18.64 6.59 -1.05
N ARG A 146 -18.09 6.02 0.02
CA ARG A 146 -16.74 6.36 0.52
C ARG A 146 -15.64 6.06 -0.50
N ALA A 147 -15.87 5.10 -1.39
CA ALA A 147 -14.94 4.75 -2.46
C ALA A 147 -14.65 5.89 -3.44
N ASN A 148 -15.50 6.92 -3.49
CA ASN A 148 -15.36 8.07 -4.38
C ASN A 148 -14.59 9.24 -3.75
N TYR A 149 -14.07 9.09 -2.53
CA TYR A 149 -13.40 10.16 -1.79
C TYR A 149 -11.99 9.74 -1.34
N HIS A 150 -11.04 10.65 -1.51
CA HIS A 150 -9.69 10.50 -0.95
C HIS A 150 -9.62 10.98 0.50
N ASP A 151 -10.31 12.07 0.82
CA ASP A 151 -10.46 12.56 2.19
C ASP A 151 -11.81 12.13 2.77
N LEU A 152 -11.75 11.14 3.67
CA LEU A 152 -12.92 10.56 4.33
C LEU A 152 -13.44 11.43 5.48
N SER A 153 -12.68 12.44 5.93
CA SER A 153 -13.05 13.29 7.07
C SER A 153 -14.34 14.08 6.86
N GLN A 154 -14.67 14.37 5.60
CA GLN A 154 -15.83 15.17 5.22
C GLN A 154 -17.13 14.34 5.09
N ILE A 155 -17.02 13.02 5.00
CA ILE A 155 -18.16 12.13 4.71
C ILE A 155 -18.47 11.14 5.83
N MET A 156 -17.49 10.86 6.70
CA MET A 156 -17.66 9.91 7.81
C MET A 156 -18.29 10.59 9.01
N ASN A 157 -19.17 9.86 9.70
CA ASN A 157 -19.68 10.30 11.00
C ASN A 157 -18.61 10.11 12.11
N PRO A 158 -18.80 10.68 13.31
CA PRO A 158 -17.81 10.59 14.39
C PRO A 158 -17.45 9.15 14.82
N GLU A 159 -18.40 8.21 14.78
CA GLU A 159 -18.16 6.81 15.10
C GLU A 159 -17.27 6.14 14.04
N GLN A 160 -17.54 6.40 12.77
CA GLN A 160 -16.73 5.90 11.66
C GLN A 160 -15.31 6.46 11.68
N LEU A 161 -15.15 7.74 11.99
CA LEU A 161 -13.84 8.35 12.19
C LEU A 161 -13.10 7.71 13.37
N HIS A 162 -13.80 7.37 14.45
CA HIS A 162 -13.22 6.65 15.57
C HIS A 162 -12.75 5.25 15.16
N HIS A 163 -13.57 4.49 14.41
CA HIS A 163 -13.20 3.18 13.86
C HIS A 163 -11.98 3.26 12.94
N LEU A 164 -11.96 4.23 12.01
CA LEU A 164 -10.84 4.43 11.11
C LEU A 164 -9.55 4.75 11.88
N LYS A 165 -9.63 5.65 12.86
CA LYS A 165 -8.50 5.99 13.74
C LYS A 165 -8.01 4.76 14.52
N TYR A 166 -8.91 3.93 15.03
CA TYR A 166 -8.56 2.68 15.71
C TYR A 166 -7.82 1.73 14.77
N LEU A 167 -8.32 1.51 13.55
CA LEU A 167 -7.67 0.64 12.56
C LEU A 167 -6.27 1.14 12.18
N HIS A 168 -6.09 2.44 11.98
CA HIS A 168 -4.77 3.02 11.73
C HIS A 168 -3.83 2.90 12.94
N GLY A 169 -4.34 3.10 14.16
CA GLY A 169 -3.59 2.88 15.39
C GLY A 169 -3.11 1.42 15.51
N LEU A 170 -3.98 0.48 15.16
CA LEU A 170 -3.66 -0.94 15.15
C LEU A 170 -2.63 -1.30 14.08
N LYS A 171 -2.77 -0.76 12.86
CA LYS A 171 -1.76 -0.88 11.79
C LYS A 171 -0.40 -0.37 12.30
N GLY A 172 -0.37 0.82 12.91
CA GLY A 172 0.85 1.41 13.46
C GLY A 172 1.50 0.56 14.56
N LEU A 173 0.69 0.05 15.49
CA LEU A 173 1.15 -0.84 16.56
C LEU A 173 1.79 -2.12 15.99
N ILE A 174 1.10 -2.80 15.06
CA ILE A 174 1.59 -4.04 14.46
C ILE A 174 2.87 -3.78 13.66
N ASN A 175 2.90 -2.69 12.88
CA ASN A 175 4.06 -2.29 12.09
C ASN A 175 5.29 -2.02 12.98
N MET A 176 5.10 -1.29 14.08
CA MET A 176 6.16 -1.04 15.06
C MET A 176 6.68 -2.35 15.66
N MET A 177 5.81 -3.28 16.04
CA MET A 177 6.22 -4.58 16.54
C MET A 177 7.03 -5.36 15.50
N LEU A 178 6.59 -5.40 14.23
CA LEU A 178 7.30 -6.10 13.15
C LEU A 178 8.67 -5.47 12.86
N GLN A 179 8.80 -4.15 12.95
CA GLN A 179 10.08 -3.44 12.81
C GLN A 179 11.08 -3.71 13.95
N ASN A 180 10.60 -4.25 15.07
CA ASN A 180 11.41 -4.63 16.23
C ASN A 180 11.42 -6.16 16.43
N ASP A 181 11.38 -6.91 15.32
CA ASP A 181 11.42 -8.39 15.29
C ASP A 181 10.35 -9.07 16.16
N GLY A 182 9.23 -8.38 16.37
CA GLY A 182 8.12 -8.83 17.19
C GLY A 182 7.31 -9.96 16.54
N SER A 183 6.61 -10.71 17.39
CA SER A 183 5.68 -11.76 17.00
C SER A 183 4.38 -11.65 17.79
N LYS A 184 3.42 -12.52 17.49
CA LYS A 184 2.19 -12.64 18.29
C LYS A 184 2.44 -12.95 19.78
N ARG A 185 3.62 -13.47 20.14
CA ARG A 185 4.01 -13.79 21.51
C ARG A 185 4.81 -12.67 22.18
N SER A 186 5.18 -11.63 21.45
CA SER A 186 5.85 -10.46 22.02
C SER A 186 4.89 -9.66 22.91
N GLN A 187 5.43 -8.91 23.85
CA GLN A 187 4.65 -7.99 24.67
C GLN A 187 3.90 -7.00 23.78
N CYS A 188 2.63 -6.74 24.13
CA CYS A 188 1.84 -5.75 23.43
C CYS A 188 2.27 -4.34 23.89
N PRO A 189 2.66 -3.43 22.98
CA PRO A 189 3.23 -2.13 23.35
C PRO A 189 2.18 -1.11 23.87
N CYS A 190 0.97 -1.56 24.18
CA CYS A 190 -0.12 -0.71 24.68
C CYS A 190 -0.09 -0.47 26.20
N GLY A 191 0.89 -1.03 26.92
CA GLY A 191 1.03 -0.89 28.37
C GLY A 191 0.16 -1.83 29.20
N SER A 192 -0.60 -2.75 28.58
CA SER A 192 -1.46 -3.69 29.32
C SER A 192 -0.72 -4.79 30.09
N GLY A 193 0.60 -4.96 29.85
CA GLY A 193 1.38 -6.08 30.36
C GLY A 193 1.11 -7.44 29.70
N MET A 194 0.09 -7.52 28.83
CA MET A 194 -0.25 -8.74 28.08
C MET A 194 0.59 -8.86 26.81
N ILE A 195 0.76 -10.10 26.33
CA ILE A 195 1.33 -10.36 25.00
C ILE A 195 0.31 -10.08 23.90
N TYR A 196 0.77 -9.76 22.68
CA TYR A 196 -0.07 -9.29 21.58
C TYR A 196 -1.28 -10.21 21.31
N LYS A 197 -1.06 -11.52 21.21
CA LYS A 197 -2.15 -12.49 20.92
C LYS A 197 -3.29 -12.47 21.93
N ASP A 198 -3.01 -12.06 23.17
CA ASP A 198 -3.98 -12.00 24.27
C ASP A 198 -4.50 -10.57 24.51
N CYS A 199 -3.98 -9.60 23.76
CA CYS A 199 -4.33 -8.18 23.80
C CYS A 199 -4.94 -7.72 22.46
N HIS A 200 -4.23 -6.89 21.68
CA HIS A 200 -4.73 -6.36 20.40
C HIS A 200 -4.89 -7.41 19.30
N GLY A 201 -4.20 -8.55 19.41
CA GLY A 201 -4.39 -9.71 18.54
C GLY A 201 -5.57 -10.60 18.95
N LYS A 202 -6.11 -10.41 20.16
CA LYS A 202 -7.20 -11.26 20.67
C LYS A 202 -8.48 -10.95 19.92
N ASN A 203 -9.06 -11.97 19.27
CA ASN A 203 -10.28 -11.85 18.48
C ASN A 203 -10.22 -10.74 17.42
N LEU A 204 -9.02 -10.43 16.91
CA LEU A 204 -8.77 -9.34 15.96
C LEU A 204 -9.82 -9.28 14.85
N LEU A 205 -9.97 -10.38 14.10
CA LEU A 205 -10.93 -10.48 13.00
C LEU A 205 -12.36 -10.18 13.43
N SER A 206 -12.80 -10.71 14.58
CA SER A 206 -14.14 -10.47 15.09
C SER A 206 -14.36 -9.01 15.48
N ILE A 207 -13.33 -8.33 16.02
CA ILE A 207 -13.44 -6.93 16.44
C ILE A 207 -13.55 -6.05 15.19
N ILE A 208 -12.61 -6.18 14.26
CA ILE A 208 -12.55 -5.30 13.10
C ILE A 208 -13.72 -5.53 12.14
N ASN A 209 -14.27 -6.74 12.05
CA ASN A 209 -15.43 -7.03 11.21
C ASN A 209 -16.75 -6.44 11.74
N ARG A 210 -16.81 -6.05 13.02
CA ARG A 210 -17.98 -5.37 13.60
C ARG A 210 -18.03 -3.88 13.27
N MET A 211 -16.93 -3.29 12.79
CA MET A 211 -16.85 -1.88 12.41
C MET A 211 -17.51 -1.66 11.04
N LYS A 212 -18.44 -0.70 11.01
CA LYS A 212 -19.19 -0.19 9.85
C LYS A 212 -19.07 1.33 9.77
#